data_AF-A0A948VTG7-F1
#
_entry.id   AF-A0A948VTG7-F1
#
_cell.length_a   1.000
_cell.length_b   1.000
_cell.length_c   1.000
_cell.angle_alpha   90.00
_cell.angle_beta   90.00
_cell.angle_gamma   90.00
#
_symmetry.space_group_name_H-M   'P 1'
#
loop_
_entity.id
_entity.type
_entity.pdbx_description
1 polymer ?
#
loop_
_entity_poly.entity_id
_entity_poly.type
_entity_poly.pdbx_seq_one_letter_code
_entity_poly.pdbx_strand_id
1 'polypeptide(L)'
;MVETDNLRLPYLMAAQAQKHVTHNEALRSLDAIVQLAVEDRDLTAPPVAPADGARYLIASPAAGDWTGHDGEIAAYQDAAWMFHAPREGWMAWVSDEDTALVYDGSGWATLSAGGGSGSVNPTPLVGINATADTTNRLSLASPASLFNHAGAGHQLKVNKAAVADTSSLLYQTAFSGRAEMGLTGDDDFHFKVSADGTIWNEAIVIDKSSGAVAFPNTIIGGGGGGSGINANLLINGGFQINQRAFAGGALSAGSYGFDRWKAATGGANLSISGFVVTLASGEIEQIVETSVWGSASFASQAVTVSVEAPSQQLTVTFGSQSGTIAAGAGRQSVTLNLGAGDTGNLSFKLKRTAAGSVTFGRVKLELGGTATAWEARAAPLEFSLCQRYFVRFSANGGRFGNGIAALTTDARILLTGLVLRTTPSVAFLNCNVIRTAMAAVSSMSVIAYSSGVVHLQCIASGLTAGEPYQLHQDQTGSVFTDLDAEL
;
A
#
# COMPACT_ATOMS: atom_id res chain seq x y z
N MET A 1 50.20 -65.62 -22.04
CA MET A 1 49.74 -65.00 -23.30
C MET A 1 50.16 -63.55 -23.22
N VAL A 2 50.64 -62.94 -24.31
CA VAL A 2 50.94 -61.49 -24.28
C VAL A 2 49.62 -60.78 -24.55
N GLU A 3 49.22 -59.87 -23.66
CA GLU A 3 47.94 -59.16 -23.69
C GLU A 3 48.21 -57.65 -23.57
N THR A 4 47.22 -56.82 -23.92
CA THR A 4 47.26 -55.38 -23.65
C THR A 4 47.13 -55.11 -22.14
N ASP A 5 47.61 -53.95 -21.68
CA ASP A 5 47.74 -53.66 -20.25
C ASP A 5 46.42 -53.32 -19.55
N ASN A 6 45.54 -52.54 -20.19
CA ASN A 6 44.32 -52.04 -19.56
C ASN A 6 43.14 -53.01 -19.68
N LEU A 7 42.82 -53.44 -20.91
CA LEU A 7 41.65 -54.26 -21.26
C LEU A 7 41.95 -55.76 -21.31
N ARG A 8 43.22 -56.16 -21.16
CA ARG A 8 43.68 -57.56 -21.23
C ARG A 8 43.29 -58.25 -22.54
N LEU A 9 43.39 -57.52 -23.65
CA LEU A 9 43.08 -58.07 -24.98
C LEU A 9 44.26 -58.92 -25.47
N PRO A 10 44.04 -60.16 -25.92
CA PRO A 10 45.12 -61.04 -26.35
C PRO A 10 45.71 -60.58 -27.70
N TYR A 11 47.04 -60.49 -27.76
CA TYR A 11 47.73 -60.18 -29.00
C TYR A 11 47.76 -61.35 -29.98
N LEU A 12 47.77 -61.02 -31.27
CA LEU A 12 48.03 -62.00 -32.32
C LEU A 12 49.51 -62.40 -32.30
N MET A 13 49.79 -63.71 -32.25
CA MET A 13 51.16 -64.22 -32.24
C MET A 13 51.89 -63.93 -33.57
N ALA A 14 53.22 -63.85 -33.50
CA ALA A 14 54.08 -63.64 -34.66
C ALA A 14 53.95 -64.76 -35.73
N ALA A 15 54.53 -64.53 -36.91
CA ALA A 15 54.52 -65.45 -38.07
C ALA A 15 53.18 -65.65 -38.81
N GLN A 16 52.17 -64.81 -38.55
CA GLN A 16 50.90 -64.76 -39.30
C GLN A 16 50.96 -63.79 -40.49
N ALA A 17 51.88 -63.99 -41.44
CA ALA A 17 52.06 -63.13 -42.64
C ALA A 17 52.13 -61.62 -42.33
N GLN A 18 52.84 -61.25 -41.25
CA GLN A 18 52.97 -59.88 -40.74
C GLN A 18 51.66 -59.17 -40.32
N LYS A 19 50.49 -59.83 -40.36
CA LYS A 19 49.21 -59.25 -39.92
C LYS A 19 49.18 -58.89 -38.44
N HIS A 20 49.98 -59.56 -37.62
CA HIS A 20 50.14 -59.26 -36.19
C HIS A 20 50.67 -57.86 -35.93
N VAL A 21 51.42 -57.25 -36.85
CA VAL A 21 51.96 -55.90 -36.68
C VAL A 21 50.82 -54.88 -36.63
N THR A 22 50.06 -54.76 -37.72
CA THR A 22 48.99 -53.76 -37.85
C THR A 22 47.78 -54.07 -36.97
N HIS A 23 47.49 -55.36 -36.73
CA HIS A 23 46.39 -55.73 -35.85
C HIS A 23 46.70 -55.44 -34.37
N ASN A 24 47.90 -55.79 -33.90
CA ASN A 24 48.27 -55.51 -32.50
C ASN A 24 48.42 -54.00 -32.25
N GLU A 25 48.82 -53.22 -33.25
CA GLU A 25 48.79 -51.75 -33.19
C GLU A 25 47.36 -51.21 -33.01
N ALA A 26 46.37 -51.76 -33.73
CA ALA A 26 44.97 -51.41 -33.53
C ALA A 26 44.45 -51.83 -32.15
N LEU A 27 44.86 -53.00 -31.63
CA LEU A 27 44.51 -53.45 -30.28
C LEU A 27 45.09 -52.54 -29.20
N ARG A 28 46.34 -52.09 -29.35
CA ARG A 28 46.97 -51.10 -28.46
C ARG A 28 46.24 -49.77 -28.46
N SER A 29 45.80 -49.31 -29.63
CA SER A 29 45.01 -48.08 -29.74
C SER A 29 43.65 -48.23 -29.05
N LEU A 30 42.97 -49.37 -29.23
CA LEU A 30 41.71 -49.67 -28.53
C LEU A 30 41.90 -49.73 -27.02
N ASP A 31 42.98 -50.37 -26.55
CA ASP A 31 43.33 -50.45 -25.13
C ASP A 31 43.54 -49.08 -24.48
N ALA A 32 44.13 -48.14 -25.24
CA ALA A 32 44.34 -46.78 -24.76
C ALA A 32 43.03 -45.99 -24.62
N ILE A 33 42.18 -46.02 -25.66
CA ILE A 33 41.07 -45.06 -25.82
C ILE A 33 39.69 -45.60 -25.40
N VAL A 34 39.48 -46.92 -25.35
CA VAL A 34 38.21 -47.50 -24.91
C VAL A 34 38.20 -47.60 -23.39
N GLN A 35 37.10 -47.16 -22.76
CA GLN A 35 37.06 -46.97 -21.30
C GLN A 35 38.25 -46.13 -20.82
N LEU A 36 38.48 -45.02 -21.53
CA LEU A 36 39.60 -44.12 -21.28
C LEU A 36 39.59 -43.65 -19.82
N ALA A 37 40.64 -43.99 -19.10
CA ALA A 37 40.93 -43.48 -17.77
C ALA A 37 42.37 -42.96 -17.79
N VAL A 38 42.53 -41.68 -17.51
CA VAL A 38 43.84 -41.02 -17.39
C VAL A 38 44.18 -40.87 -15.91
N GLU A 39 45.47 -40.88 -15.60
CA GLU A 39 45.95 -40.72 -14.22
C GLU A 39 45.88 -39.25 -13.79
N ASP A 40 46.25 -38.34 -14.69
CA ASP A 40 46.34 -36.89 -14.46
C ASP A 40 46.10 -36.19 -15.81
N ARG A 41 45.61 -34.94 -15.75
CA ARG A 41 45.34 -34.08 -16.91
C ARG A 41 46.08 -32.73 -16.92
N ASP A 42 46.78 -32.40 -15.84
CA ASP A 42 47.42 -31.10 -15.61
C ASP A 42 48.94 -31.14 -15.82
N LEU A 43 49.49 -32.30 -16.19
CA LEU A 43 50.92 -32.47 -16.49
C LEU A 43 51.28 -31.94 -17.88
N THR A 44 52.32 -31.11 -17.93
CA THR A 44 52.90 -30.59 -19.17
C THR A 44 54.12 -31.40 -19.66
N ALA A 45 54.68 -32.29 -18.84
CA ALA A 45 55.81 -33.15 -19.19
C ALA A 45 55.60 -34.58 -18.64
N PRO A 46 56.15 -35.61 -19.31
CA PRO A 46 55.97 -37.00 -18.88
C PRO A 46 56.57 -37.27 -17.50
N PRO A 47 55.96 -38.17 -16.70
CA PRO A 47 56.59 -38.64 -15.46
C PRO A 47 57.90 -39.39 -15.77
N VAL A 48 58.80 -39.45 -14.79
CA VAL A 48 60.14 -40.04 -14.96
C VAL A 48 60.11 -41.57 -15.13
N ALA A 49 59.07 -42.24 -14.62
CA ALA A 49 58.91 -43.69 -14.69
C ALA A 49 57.41 -44.08 -14.81
N PRO A 50 56.78 -43.83 -15.98
CA PRO A 50 55.41 -44.29 -16.24
C PRO A 50 55.37 -45.82 -16.28
N ALA A 51 54.28 -46.41 -15.78
CA ALA A 51 54.00 -47.83 -15.97
C ALA A 51 53.43 -48.07 -17.39
N ASP A 52 53.68 -49.24 -17.97
CA ASP A 52 52.97 -49.65 -19.19
C ASP A 52 51.45 -49.66 -18.93
N GLY A 53 50.70 -49.09 -19.87
CA GLY A 53 49.26 -48.86 -19.77
C GLY A 53 48.85 -47.52 -19.16
N ALA A 54 49.78 -46.77 -18.55
CA ALA A 54 49.51 -45.44 -17.99
C ALA A 54 49.07 -44.46 -19.09
N ARG A 55 48.06 -43.64 -18.77
CA ARG A 55 47.46 -42.70 -19.71
C ARG A 55 47.37 -41.33 -19.07
N TYR A 56 47.66 -40.29 -19.83
CA TYR A 56 47.62 -38.89 -19.36
C TYR A 56 46.93 -38.03 -20.41
N LEU A 57 46.26 -36.97 -19.95
CA LEU A 57 45.84 -35.89 -20.83
C LEU A 57 46.91 -34.79 -20.76
N ILE A 58 47.51 -34.44 -21.89
CA ILE A 58 48.65 -33.51 -21.91
C ILE A 58 48.15 -32.08 -21.72
N ALA A 59 48.60 -31.41 -20.66
CA ALA A 59 48.38 -29.99 -20.48
C ALA A 59 49.29 -29.16 -21.40
N SER A 60 48.77 -28.02 -21.85
CA SER A 60 49.55 -27.06 -22.64
C SER A 60 50.35 -26.11 -21.72
N PRO A 61 51.62 -25.78 -22.03
CA PRO A 61 52.40 -26.24 -23.19
C PRO A 61 53.13 -27.58 -22.94
N ALA A 62 53.04 -28.51 -23.88
CA ALA A 62 53.65 -29.83 -23.79
C ALA A 62 55.19 -29.78 -23.94
N ALA A 63 55.89 -30.55 -23.11
CA ALA A 63 57.34 -30.54 -22.99
C ALA A 63 57.92 -31.97 -22.86
N GLY A 64 59.24 -32.10 -23.01
CA GLY A 64 59.93 -33.40 -22.99
C GLY A 64 59.47 -34.29 -24.15
N ASP A 65 59.25 -35.57 -23.88
CA ASP A 65 58.76 -36.52 -24.91
C ASP A 65 57.34 -36.19 -25.41
N TRP A 66 56.61 -35.31 -24.73
CA TRP A 66 55.28 -34.85 -25.13
C TRP A 66 55.28 -33.60 -26.02
N THR A 67 56.46 -33.05 -26.34
CA THR A 67 56.57 -31.82 -27.14
C THR A 67 55.79 -31.90 -28.46
N GLY A 68 54.84 -30.99 -28.67
CA GLY A 68 54.00 -30.91 -29.87
C GLY A 68 52.67 -31.68 -29.81
N HIS A 69 52.35 -32.31 -28.67
CA HIS A 69 51.14 -33.12 -28.46
C HIS A 69 50.17 -32.50 -27.44
N ASP A 70 50.10 -31.16 -27.41
CA ASP A 70 49.20 -30.41 -26.52
C ASP A 70 47.73 -30.89 -26.62
N GLY A 71 47.13 -31.26 -25.48
CA GLY A 71 45.72 -31.68 -25.42
C GLY A 71 45.43 -33.09 -25.96
N GLU A 72 46.44 -33.83 -26.42
CA GLU A 72 46.31 -35.23 -26.82
C GLU A 72 46.33 -36.17 -25.60
N ILE A 73 45.78 -37.38 -25.78
CA ILE A 73 45.95 -38.47 -24.80
C ILE A 73 47.32 -39.11 -25.06
N ALA A 74 48.21 -39.08 -24.07
CA ALA A 74 49.45 -39.84 -24.07
C ALA A 74 49.24 -41.19 -23.39
N ALA A 75 49.51 -42.30 -24.09
CA ALA A 75 49.49 -43.65 -23.54
C ALA A 75 50.91 -44.23 -23.56
N TYR A 76 51.42 -44.68 -22.41
CA TYR A 76 52.72 -45.35 -22.33
C TYR A 76 52.55 -46.85 -22.61
N GLN A 77 53.14 -47.33 -23.69
CA GLN A 77 52.96 -48.71 -24.18
C GLN A 77 54.26 -49.22 -24.79
N ASP A 78 54.67 -50.43 -24.43
CA ASP A 78 55.91 -51.07 -24.92
C ASP A 78 57.15 -50.15 -24.76
N ALA A 79 57.25 -49.49 -23.60
CA ALA A 79 58.29 -48.51 -23.27
C ALA A 79 58.37 -47.26 -24.18
N ALA A 80 57.29 -46.93 -24.90
CA ALA A 80 57.18 -45.75 -25.75
C ALA A 80 55.86 -44.99 -25.52
N TRP A 81 55.85 -43.69 -25.85
CA TRP A 81 54.63 -42.88 -25.83
C TRP A 81 53.88 -42.98 -27.16
N MET A 82 52.60 -43.30 -27.06
CA MET A 82 51.63 -43.23 -28.15
C MET A 82 50.67 -42.09 -27.90
N PHE A 83 50.40 -41.28 -28.93
CA PHE A 83 49.55 -40.10 -28.80
C PHE A 83 48.27 -40.23 -29.62
N HIS A 84 47.15 -39.81 -29.02
CA HIS A 84 45.84 -39.88 -29.63
C HIS A 84 45.13 -38.53 -29.52
N ALA A 85 44.83 -37.91 -30.66
CA ALA A 85 44.02 -36.70 -30.70
C ALA A 85 42.54 -37.03 -30.35
N PRO A 86 41.94 -36.35 -29.36
CA PRO A 86 40.55 -36.57 -29.00
C PRO A 86 39.59 -36.11 -30.11
N ARG A 87 38.41 -36.72 -30.17
CA ARG A 87 37.31 -36.29 -31.04
C ARG A 87 36.10 -35.92 -30.21
N GLU A 88 35.24 -35.03 -30.74
CA GLU A 88 34.00 -34.63 -30.07
C GLU A 88 33.20 -35.86 -29.61
N GLY A 89 32.75 -35.84 -28.35
CA GLY A 89 32.01 -36.92 -27.72
C GLY A 89 32.87 -38.00 -27.04
N TRP A 90 34.20 -37.95 -27.15
CA TRP A 90 35.06 -38.83 -26.35
C TRP A 90 34.88 -38.56 -24.86
N MET A 91 34.91 -39.62 -24.05
CA MET A 91 34.76 -39.54 -22.60
C MET A 91 36.01 -40.08 -21.93
N ALA A 92 36.45 -39.45 -20.84
CA ALA A 92 37.61 -39.86 -20.06
C ALA A 92 37.30 -39.80 -18.56
N TRP A 93 37.78 -40.77 -17.79
CA TRP A 93 37.84 -40.67 -16.34
C TRP A 93 39.20 -40.13 -15.92
N VAL A 94 39.26 -39.10 -15.07
CA VAL A 94 40.52 -38.60 -14.49
C VAL A 94 40.64 -39.17 -13.08
N SER A 95 41.65 -40.00 -12.87
CA SER A 95 41.73 -40.88 -11.70
C SER A 95 42.12 -40.14 -10.42
N ASP A 96 42.94 -39.10 -10.51
CA ASP A 96 43.35 -38.25 -9.38
C ASP A 96 42.26 -37.25 -8.94
N GLU A 97 41.39 -36.82 -9.87
CA GLU A 97 40.28 -35.90 -9.63
C GLU A 97 38.92 -36.60 -9.37
N ASP A 98 38.83 -37.93 -9.50
CA ASP A 98 37.58 -38.70 -9.36
C ASP A 98 36.45 -38.16 -10.27
N THR A 99 36.79 -37.72 -11.48
CA THR A 99 35.91 -36.93 -12.35
C THR A 99 35.86 -37.45 -13.78
N ALA A 100 34.65 -37.52 -14.37
CA ALA A 100 34.45 -37.81 -15.78
C ALA A 100 34.50 -36.53 -16.63
N LEU A 101 35.13 -36.60 -17.80
CA LEU A 101 35.20 -35.55 -18.80
C LEU A 101 34.56 -36.00 -20.11
N VAL A 102 34.12 -35.04 -20.92
CA VAL A 102 33.72 -35.19 -22.32
C VAL A 102 34.44 -34.15 -23.17
N TYR A 103 34.98 -34.56 -24.31
CA TYR A 103 35.59 -33.64 -25.27
C TYR A 103 34.50 -33.00 -26.14
N ASP A 104 34.41 -31.67 -26.11
CA ASP A 104 33.33 -30.90 -26.77
C ASP A 104 33.66 -30.45 -28.20
N GLY A 105 34.78 -30.93 -28.76
CA GLY A 105 35.29 -30.52 -30.06
C GLY A 105 36.29 -29.35 -30.01
N SER A 106 36.40 -28.67 -28.87
CA SER A 106 37.38 -27.60 -28.61
C SER A 106 38.30 -27.90 -27.41
N GLY A 107 37.79 -28.62 -26.40
CA GLY A 107 38.52 -29.00 -25.21
C GLY A 107 37.79 -30.06 -24.38
N TRP A 108 38.42 -30.50 -23.30
CA TRP A 108 37.79 -31.41 -22.33
C TRP A 108 37.00 -30.63 -21.29
N ALA A 109 35.72 -30.97 -21.11
CA ALA A 109 34.82 -30.40 -20.11
C ALA A 109 34.31 -31.49 -19.16
N THR A 110 33.91 -31.15 -17.94
CA THR A 110 33.36 -32.14 -16.99
C THR A 110 32.03 -32.71 -17.50
N LEU A 111 31.96 -34.04 -17.57
CA LEU A 111 30.75 -34.77 -17.92
C LEU A 111 29.80 -34.76 -16.72
N SER A 112 28.87 -33.82 -16.72
CA SER A 112 27.81 -33.77 -15.72
C SER A 112 26.69 -34.74 -16.08
N ALA A 113 26.59 -35.85 -15.34
CA ALA A 113 25.36 -36.62 -15.27
C ALA A 113 24.24 -35.72 -14.71
N GLY A 114 23.01 -35.84 -15.23
CA GLY A 114 21.88 -35.05 -14.76
C GLY A 114 21.79 -35.03 -13.23
N GLY A 115 21.99 -33.83 -12.65
CA GLY A 115 21.94 -33.58 -11.21
C GLY A 115 23.31 -33.42 -10.56
N GLY A 116 23.99 -32.30 -10.77
CA GLY A 116 25.03 -31.88 -9.82
C GLY A 116 26.26 -31.11 -10.33
N SER A 117 26.42 -30.82 -11.63
CA SER A 117 27.35 -29.76 -12.08
C SER A 117 27.06 -29.25 -13.49
N GLY A 118 25.80 -29.35 -13.93
CA GLY A 118 25.35 -28.54 -15.07
C GLY A 118 25.29 -27.10 -14.61
N SER A 119 25.97 -26.18 -15.31
CA SER A 119 25.79 -24.74 -15.06
C SER A 119 24.29 -24.44 -15.04
N VAL A 120 23.76 -24.04 -13.88
CA VAL A 120 22.39 -23.49 -13.79
C VAL A 120 22.32 -22.05 -14.32
N ASN A 121 23.37 -21.59 -15.01
CA ASN A 121 23.52 -20.23 -15.49
C ASN A 121 23.94 -20.18 -16.97
N PRO A 122 23.00 -19.99 -17.91
CA PRO A 122 21.55 -20.07 -17.72
C PRO A 122 21.03 -21.51 -17.85
N THR A 123 20.12 -21.91 -16.98
CA THR A 123 19.26 -23.09 -17.21
C THR A 123 17.85 -22.66 -17.57
N PRO A 124 17.20 -23.27 -18.59
CA PRO A 124 15.87 -22.86 -19.01
C PRO A 124 14.76 -23.26 -18.01
N LEU A 125 14.94 -24.36 -17.27
CA LEU A 125 13.94 -24.97 -16.39
C LEU A 125 14.60 -25.61 -15.16
N VAL A 126 14.04 -25.38 -13.97
CA VAL A 126 14.46 -25.99 -12.70
C VAL A 126 13.25 -26.57 -11.98
N GLY A 127 13.17 -27.90 -11.93
CA GLY A 127 12.13 -28.63 -11.20
C GLY A 127 12.70 -29.37 -10.00
N ILE A 128 12.11 -29.20 -8.82
CA ILE A 128 12.48 -29.93 -7.59
C ILE A 128 11.25 -30.70 -7.10
N ASN A 129 11.26 -32.02 -7.27
CA ASN A 129 10.10 -32.90 -7.04
C ASN A 129 8.81 -32.50 -7.80
N ALA A 130 8.94 -31.61 -8.79
CA ALA A 130 7.89 -31.11 -9.64
C ALA A 130 8.45 -30.88 -11.05
N THR A 131 7.61 -30.99 -12.08
CA THR A 131 7.97 -30.63 -13.45
C THR A 131 7.85 -29.11 -13.61
N ALA A 132 8.94 -28.47 -14.03
CA ALA A 132 8.92 -27.06 -14.45
C ALA A 132 8.44 -26.95 -15.90
N ASP A 133 7.79 -25.83 -16.22
CA ASP A 133 7.25 -25.56 -17.55
C ASP A 133 7.62 -24.13 -18.02
N THR A 134 7.15 -23.72 -19.20
CA THR A 134 7.49 -22.41 -19.77
C THR A 134 6.95 -21.21 -18.98
N THR A 135 5.92 -21.43 -18.16
CA THR A 135 5.32 -20.43 -17.26
C THR A 135 5.99 -20.48 -15.88
N ASN A 136 6.05 -21.67 -15.27
CA ASN A 136 6.67 -21.94 -13.97
C ASN A 136 8.07 -22.53 -14.17
N ARG A 137 9.00 -21.71 -14.64
CA ARG A 137 10.37 -22.15 -14.94
C ARG A 137 11.17 -22.60 -13.70
N LEU A 138 10.78 -22.13 -12.52
CA LEU A 138 11.19 -22.67 -11.24
C LEU A 138 9.95 -23.29 -10.58
N SER A 139 9.94 -24.63 -10.44
CA SER A 139 8.82 -25.38 -9.87
C SER A 139 9.30 -26.27 -8.73
N LEU A 140 8.60 -26.22 -7.59
CA LEU A 140 8.98 -26.91 -6.35
C LEU A 140 7.76 -27.55 -5.70
N ALA A 141 7.82 -28.86 -5.46
CA ALA A 141 6.86 -29.59 -4.64
C ALA A 141 7.57 -30.20 -3.42
N SER A 142 7.47 -29.53 -2.28
CA SER A 142 8.16 -29.90 -1.04
C SER A 142 7.35 -29.44 0.17
N PRO A 143 7.51 -30.08 1.35
CA PRO A 143 6.93 -29.56 2.59
C PRO A 143 7.37 -28.13 2.95
N ALA A 144 8.57 -27.71 2.53
CA ALA A 144 9.09 -26.36 2.81
C ALA A 144 10.08 -25.86 1.73
N SER A 145 10.24 -24.54 1.67
CA SER A 145 11.28 -23.82 0.92
C SER A 145 12.07 -22.95 1.89
N LEU A 146 13.40 -23.10 1.95
CA LEU A 146 14.26 -22.28 2.80
C LEU A 146 15.16 -21.39 1.94
N PHE A 147 15.04 -20.07 2.12
CA PHE A 147 15.94 -19.09 1.53
C PHE A 147 16.78 -18.47 2.65
N ASN A 148 18.07 -18.81 2.71
CA ASN A 148 18.95 -18.39 3.79
C ASN A 148 19.89 -17.24 3.36
N HIS A 149 20.46 -16.52 4.33
CA HIS A 149 21.40 -15.43 4.12
C HIS A 149 22.87 -15.90 4.22
N ALA A 150 23.78 -15.15 3.62
CA ALA A 150 25.24 -15.38 3.68
C ALA A 150 25.96 -14.33 4.57
N GLY A 151 25.26 -13.75 5.55
CA GLY A 151 25.76 -12.66 6.38
C GLY A 151 24.81 -11.46 6.40
N ALA A 152 25.16 -10.35 5.75
CA ALA A 152 24.51 -9.05 5.93
C ALA A 152 22.99 -9.00 5.64
N GLY A 153 22.48 -9.80 4.70
CA GLY A 153 21.05 -9.83 4.39
C GLY A 153 20.67 -10.82 3.28
N HIS A 154 19.37 -10.91 3.00
CA HIS A 154 18.79 -11.70 1.91
C HIS A 154 17.62 -10.90 1.30
N GLN A 155 17.47 -10.92 -0.02
CA GLN A 155 16.42 -10.20 -0.74
C GLN A 155 15.80 -11.08 -1.82
N LEU A 156 14.47 -11.07 -1.89
CA LEU A 156 13.71 -11.58 -3.03
C LEU A 156 13.23 -10.38 -3.85
N LYS A 157 13.69 -10.29 -5.10
CA LYS A 157 13.34 -9.21 -6.03
C LYS A 157 12.36 -9.74 -7.06
N VAL A 158 11.19 -9.12 -7.16
CA VAL A 158 10.16 -9.44 -8.15
C VAL A 158 9.83 -8.17 -8.91
N ASN A 159 9.88 -8.23 -10.23
CA ASN A 159 9.64 -7.09 -11.10
C ASN A 159 8.38 -7.35 -11.92
N LYS A 160 7.55 -6.32 -12.08
CA LYS A 160 6.47 -6.27 -13.06
C LYS A 160 6.93 -5.50 -14.30
N ALA A 161 6.43 -5.84 -15.48
CA ALA A 161 6.89 -5.26 -16.74
C ALA A 161 6.23 -3.91 -17.05
N ALA A 162 4.97 -3.73 -16.65
CA ALA A 162 4.21 -2.50 -16.76
C ALA A 162 3.51 -2.11 -15.46
N VAL A 163 2.99 -0.87 -15.41
CA VAL A 163 2.28 -0.36 -14.22
C VAL A 163 1.05 -1.21 -13.90
N ALA A 164 0.30 -1.65 -14.91
CA ALA A 164 -0.92 -2.43 -14.73
C ALA A 164 -0.69 -3.93 -14.45
N ASP A 165 0.56 -4.40 -14.50
CA ASP A 165 0.88 -5.82 -14.31
C ASP A 165 0.87 -6.21 -12.82
N THR A 166 0.99 -7.52 -12.55
CA THR A 166 1.02 -8.08 -11.20
C THR A 166 2.39 -8.66 -10.84
N SER A 167 2.84 -8.35 -9.63
CA SER A 167 4.01 -8.94 -8.97
C SER A 167 3.64 -9.17 -7.51
N SER A 168 3.36 -10.42 -7.15
CA SER A 168 2.73 -10.77 -5.89
C SER A 168 3.18 -12.11 -5.30
N LEU A 169 2.82 -12.33 -4.05
CA LEU A 169 2.75 -13.64 -3.41
C LEU A 169 1.30 -14.07 -3.31
N LEU A 170 0.94 -15.14 -4.02
CA LEU A 170 -0.40 -15.71 -4.07
C LEU A 170 -0.49 -16.97 -3.20
N TYR A 171 -1.45 -17.00 -2.29
CA TYR A 171 -1.76 -18.12 -1.41
C TYR A 171 -3.00 -18.85 -1.91
N GLN A 172 -2.90 -20.17 -2.09
CA GLN A 172 -3.94 -20.97 -2.76
C GLN A 172 -4.32 -22.23 -1.98
N THR A 173 -5.52 -22.73 -2.22
CA THR A 173 -5.95 -24.09 -1.87
C THR A 173 -6.48 -24.76 -3.12
N ALA A 174 -5.96 -25.95 -3.45
CA ALA A 174 -6.34 -26.69 -4.65
C ALA A 174 -6.31 -25.81 -5.93
N PHE A 175 -5.25 -25.02 -6.11
CA PHE A 175 -5.05 -24.10 -7.24
C PHE A 175 -6.07 -22.95 -7.35
N SER A 176 -6.88 -22.71 -6.32
CA SER A 176 -7.78 -21.56 -6.24
C SER A 176 -7.25 -20.53 -5.25
N GLY A 177 -7.16 -19.26 -5.68
CA GLY A 177 -6.63 -18.14 -4.88
C GLY A 177 -7.45 -17.87 -3.62
N ARG A 178 -6.79 -17.60 -2.50
CA ARG A 178 -7.44 -17.28 -1.21
C ARG A 178 -6.94 -15.97 -0.61
N ALA A 179 -5.66 -15.71 -0.74
CA ALA A 179 -5.07 -14.44 -0.34
C ALA A 179 -3.94 -14.07 -1.31
N GLU A 180 -3.69 -12.78 -1.47
CA GLU A 180 -2.63 -12.27 -2.33
C GLU A 180 -2.06 -10.98 -1.73
N MET A 181 -0.74 -10.81 -1.76
CA MET A 181 -0.09 -9.56 -1.40
C MET A 181 0.97 -9.15 -2.42
N GLY A 182 1.04 -7.88 -2.79
CA GLY A 182 1.94 -7.44 -3.86
C GLY A 182 1.53 -6.14 -4.53
N LEU A 183 2.17 -5.86 -5.68
CA LEU A 183 1.75 -4.82 -6.62
C LEU A 183 0.83 -5.50 -7.63
N THR A 184 -0.46 -5.17 -7.61
CA THR A 184 -1.52 -6.01 -8.22
C THR A 184 -2.50 -5.14 -9.03
N GLY A 185 -2.08 -4.71 -10.22
CA GLY A 185 -2.88 -3.86 -11.11
C GLY A 185 -2.45 -2.39 -11.15
N ASP A 186 -1.56 -1.98 -10.26
CA ASP A 186 -0.91 -0.66 -10.22
C ASP A 186 0.43 -0.74 -9.45
N ASP A 187 0.89 0.37 -8.87
CA ASP A 187 2.14 0.45 -8.09
C ASP A 187 1.90 0.61 -6.56
N ASP A 188 0.65 0.64 -6.10
CA ASP A 188 0.33 0.62 -4.68
C ASP A 188 0.56 -0.79 -4.12
N PHE A 189 0.75 -0.91 -2.80
CA PHE A 189 0.98 -2.20 -2.17
C PHE A 189 -0.32 -2.74 -1.56
N HIS A 190 -0.77 -3.89 -2.05
CA HIS A 190 -2.07 -4.46 -1.75
C HIS A 190 -1.99 -5.70 -0.88
N PHE A 191 -3.06 -5.92 -0.10
CA PHE A 191 -3.38 -7.18 0.57
C PHE A 191 -4.82 -7.53 0.24
N LYS A 192 -5.05 -8.63 -0.46
CA LYS A 192 -6.37 -9.06 -0.95
C LYS A 192 -6.74 -10.43 -0.41
N VAL A 193 -8.04 -10.68 -0.26
CA VAL A 193 -8.60 -11.99 0.07
C VAL A 193 -9.76 -12.37 -0.84
N SER A 194 -9.90 -13.65 -1.12
CA SER A 194 -10.96 -14.21 -1.96
C SER A 194 -11.51 -15.50 -1.36
N ALA A 195 -12.83 -15.65 -1.37
CA ALA A 195 -13.49 -16.89 -0.95
C ALA A 195 -13.46 -17.97 -2.05
N ASP A 196 -13.43 -17.56 -3.32
CA ASP A 196 -13.63 -18.44 -4.49
C ASP A 196 -12.47 -18.41 -5.49
N GLY A 197 -11.49 -17.52 -5.32
CA GLY A 197 -10.36 -17.33 -6.22
C GLY A 197 -10.67 -16.49 -7.47
N THR A 198 -11.86 -15.93 -7.56
CA THR A 198 -12.32 -15.11 -8.68
C THR A 198 -12.70 -13.69 -8.25
N ILE A 199 -13.45 -13.56 -7.15
CA ILE A 199 -13.83 -12.27 -6.58
C ILE A 199 -12.84 -11.91 -5.48
N TRP A 200 -12.14 -10.79 -5.63
CA TRP A 200 -11.12 -10.33 -4.70
C TRP A 200 -11.59 -9.10 -3.91
N ASN A 201 -11.33 -9.11 -2.61
CA ASN A 201 -11.63 -8.01 -1.69
C ASN A 201 -10.32 -7.39 -1.18
N GLU A 202 -10.19 -6.07 -1.30
CA GLU A 202 -9.03 -5.31 -0.80
C GLU A 202 -9.08 -5.13 0.72
N ALA A 203 -8.22 -5.82 1.46
CA ALA A 203 -8.15 -5.70 2.90
C ALA A 203 -7.30 -4.49 3.33
N ILE A 204 -6.14 -4.29 2.69
CA ILE A 204 -5.21 -3.18 2.96
C ILE A 204 -4.65 -2.67 1.63
N VAL A 205 -4.57 -1.35 1.48
CA VAL A 205 -3.88 -0.69 0.37
C VAL A 205 -2.93 0.36 0.92
N ILE A 206 -1.68 0.35 0.48
CA ILE A 206 -0.67 1.35 0.85
C ILE A 206 -0.30 2.17 -0.38
N ASP A 207 -0.62 3.46 -0.34
CA ASP A 207 -0.33 4.39 -1.44
C ASP A 207 1.19 4.51 -1.66
N LYS A 208 1.61 4.32 -2.91
CA LYS A 208 3.02 4.30 -3.31
C LYS A 208 3.79 5.60 -3.05
N SER A 209 3.08 6.73 -3.02
CA SER A 209 3.71 8.07 -2.99
C SER A 209 3.82 8.62 -1.57
N SER A 210 2.80 8.37 -0.76
CA SER A 210 2.61 8.92 0.58
C SER A 210 2.84 7.90 1.69
N GLY A 211 2.75 6.60 1.39
CA GLY A 211 2.74 5.54 2.39
C GLY A 211 1.46 5.48 3.22
N ALA A 212 0.41 6.20 2.82
CA ALA A 212 -0.87 6.18 3.52
C ALA A 212 -1.52 4.80 3.44
N VAL A 213 -1.96 4.28 4.59
CA VAL A 213 -2.59 2.96 4.70
C VAL A 213 -4.10 3.11 4.74
N ALA A 214 -4.79 2.50 3.78
CA ALA A 214 -6.24 2.36 3.75
C ALA A 214 -6.65 0.93 4.13
N PHE A 215 -7.79 0.79 4.80
CA PHE A 215 -8.42 -0.49 5.12
C PHE A 215 -9.81 -0.58 4.47
N PRO A 216 -9.92 -0.78 3.14
CA PRO A 216 -11.15 -0.54 2.36
C PRO A 216 -12.37 -1.35 2.79
N ASN A 217 -12.21 -2.33 3.68
CA ASN A 217 -13.28 -3.16 4.22
C ASN A 217 -13.40 -3.09 5.76
N THR A 218 -12.86 -2.06 6.46
CA THR A 218 -12.96 -1.94 7.94
C THR A 218 -13.31 -0.54 8.45
N ILE A 219 -13.87 -0.46 9.66
CA ILE A 219 -14.38 0.78 10.29
C ILE A 219 -13.28 1.50 11.14
N ILE A 220 -12.17 0.83 11.48
CA ILE A 220 -11.14 1.36 12.39
C ILE A 220 -9.96 1.92 11.59
N GLY A 221 -10.08 3.18 11.23
CA GLY A 221 -8.99 3.99 10.71
C GLY A 221 -9.44 5.44 10.78
N GLY A 222 -8.80 6.24 11.63
CA GLY A 222 -8.96 7.70 11.62
C GLY A 222 -8.44 8.36 10.34
N GLY A 223 -8.22 7.61 9.26
CA GLY A 223 -8.37 8.06 7.87
C GLY A 223 -9.61 7.38 7.32
N GLY A 224 -10.65 8.17 7.02
CA GLY A 224 -11.93 7.66 6.52
C GLY A 224 -11.73 6.67 5.39
N GLY A 225 -12.17 5.43 5.59
CA GLY A 225 -11.90 4.37 4.62
C GLY A 225 -12.48 3.02 4.97
N GLY A 226 -13.65 2.96 5.64
CA GLY A 226 -14.54 1.79 5.60
C GLY A 226 -15.19 1.72 4.23
N SER A 227 -14.36 1.37 3.25
CA SER A 227 -14.47 1.86 1.89
C SER A 227 -14.48 3.39 1.89
N GLY A 228 -13.92 4.05 0.88
CA GLY A 228 -14.08 5.50 0.73
C GLY A 228 -15.55 5.94 0.54
N ILE A 229 -16.57 5.15 0.91
CA ILE A 229 -17.92 5.30 0.38
C ILE A 229 -19.09 5.19 1.37
N ASN A 230 -18.98 4.65 2.60
CA ASN A 230 -20.17 4.49 3.47
C ASN A 230 -20.26 5.44 4.69
N ALA A 231 -19.25 6.28 4.93
CA ALA A 231 -19.33 7.33 5.94
C ALA A 231 -20.23 8.48 5.44
N ASN A 232 -21.14 8.96 6.30
CA ASN A 232 -21.90 10.16 5.99
C ASN A 232 -20.94 11.35 5.87
N LEU A 233 -20.76 11.86 4.64
CA LEU A 233 -19.89 12.99 4.33
C LEU A 233 -20.42 14.33 4.87
N LEU A 234 -21.65 14.34 5.37
CA LEU A 234 -22.23 15.47 6.07
C LEU A 234 -21.92 15.37 7.56
N ILE A 235 -21.40 16.46 8.12
CA ILE A 235 -21.31 16.67 9.56
C ILE A 235 -22.70 17.06 10.07
N ASN A 236 -23.07 16.52 11.22
CA ASN A 236 -24.34 16.73 11.89
C ASN A 236 -25.57 16.43 11.01
N GLY A 237 -25.51 15.40 10.16
CA GLY A 237 -26.63 15.02 9.27
C GLY A 237 -27.90 14.56 9.99
N GLY A 238 -27.78 14.18 11.27
CA GLY A 238 -28.91 13.91 12.17
C GLY A 238 -29.36 15.12 13.00
N PHE A 239 -28.69 16.27 12.85
CA PHE A 239 -28.98 17.54 13.52
C PHE A 239 -29.09 17.46 15.05
N GLN A 240 -28.28 16.61 15.68
CA GLN A 240 -28.28 16.42 17.13
C GLN A 240 -27.38 17.41 17.87
N ILE A 241 -26.38 17.97 17.18
CA ILE A 241 -25.49 18.97 17.76
C ILE A 241 -26.05 20.37 17.51
N ASN A 242 -26.22 21.14 18.58
CA ASN A 242 -26.72 22.52 18.56
C ASN A 242 -25.98 23.37 19.61
N GLN A 243 -24.67 23.53 19.45
CA GLN A 243 -23.84 24.39 20.30
C GLN A 243 -24.30 25.84 20.26
N ARG A 244 -24.83 26.30 19.13
CA ARG A 244 -25.37 27.67 18.96
C ARG A 244 -26.67 27.92 19.73
N ALA A 245 -27.26 26.89 20.33
CA ALA A 245 -28.57 26.96 20.98
C ALA A 245 -29.64 27.60 20.08
N PHE A 246 -29.58 27.32 18.77
CA PHE A 246 -30.55 27.83 17.81
C PHE A 246 -31.92 27.19 18.09
N ALA A 247 -32.93 28.01 18.39
CA ALA A 247 -34.27 27.54 18.75
C ALA A 247 -35.09 27.03 17.55
N GLY A 248 -34.59 27.21 16.32
CA GLY A 248 -35.37 27.10 15.10
C GLY A 248 -35.99 28.43 14.68
N GLY A 249 -36.43 28.51 13.43
CA GLY A 249 -37.02 29.71 12.82
C GLY A 249 -36.28 30.17 11.58
N ALA A 250 -36.46 31.45 11.23
CA ALA A 250 -35.87 32.04 10.05
C ALA A 250 -34.36 32.31 10.23
N LEU A 251 -33.59 31.99 9.20
CA LEU A 251 -32.17 32.29 9.02
C LEU A 251 -32.01 33.17 7.79
N SER A 252 -31.26 34.26 7.94
CA SER A 252 -30.76 35.05 6.81
C SER A 252 -29.80 34.24 5.95
N ALA A 253 -29.65 34.64 4.69
CA ALA A 253 -28.73 33.98 3.76
C ALA A 253 -27.31 33.87 4.33
N GLY A 254 -26.73 32.69 4.27
CA GLY A 254 -25.39 32.39 4.78
C GLY A 254 -25.30 32.20 6.30
N SER A 255 -26.36 32.48 7.06
CA SER A 255 -26.32 32.35 8.52
C SER A 255 -26.46 30.89 8.98
N TYR A 256 -25.63 30.50 9.93
CA TYR A 256 -25.64 29.18 10.55
C TYR A 256 -26.69 29.07 11.64
N GLY A 257 -27.43 27.96 11.66
CA GLY A 257 -28.41 27.63 12.68
C GLY A 257 -27.91 26.47 13.55
N PHE A 258 -28.41 25.27 13.28
CA PHE A 258 -27.84 24.04 13.84
C PHE A 258 -26.42 23.83 13.30
N ASP A 259 -25.51 23.27 14.11
CA ASP A 259 -24.08 23.18 13.77
C ASP A 259 -23.86 22.61 12.36
N ARG A 260 -22.97 23.27 11.60
CA ARG A 260 -22.60 22.99 10.19
C ARG A 260 -23.65 23.28 9.13
N TRP A 261 -24.90 23.54 9.50
CA TRP A 261 -25.98 23.84 8.58
C TRP A 261 -26.28 25.34 8.55
N LYS A 262 -26.15 25.93 7.37
CA LYS A 262 -26.53 27.33 7.10
C LYS A 262 -27.72 27.42 6.17
N ALA A 263 -28.35 28.59 6.15
CA ALA A 263 -29.25 28.93 5.06
C ALA A 263 -28.47 29.24 3.78
N ALA A 264 -28.96 28.75 2.64
CA ALA A 264 -28.42 29.11 1.34
C ALA A 264 -28.76 30.58 0.97
N THR A 265 -28.48 30.99 -0.27
CA THR A 265 -28.59 32.39 -0.74
C THR A 265 -29.97 33.02 -0.57
N GLY A 266 -31.05 32.24 -0.49
CA GLY A 266 -32.42 32.73 -0.30
C GLY A 266 -32.89 32.81 1.16
N GLY A 267 -32.03 32.51 2.13
CA GLY A 267 -32.47 32.27 3.51
C GLY A 267 -33.16 30.91 3.68
N ALA A 268 -33.49 30.56 4.92
CA ALA A 268 -34.22 29.34 5.25
C ALA A 268 -35.09 29.55 6.49
N ASN A 269 -36.14 28.74 6.66
CA ASN A 269 -36.85 28.65 7.92
C ASN A 269 -36.96 27.16 8.29
N LEU A 270 -36.32 26.78 9.39
CA LEU A 270 -36.25 25.40 9.83
C LEU A 270 -36.41 25.24 11.34
N SER A 271 -36.99 24.13 11.75
CA SER A 271 -37.06 23.69 13.15
C SER A 271 -36.79 22.19 13.24
N ILE A 272 -36.49 21.70 14.44
CA ILE A 272 -36.14 20.30 14.67
C ILE A 272 -36.90 19.77 15.88
N SER A 273 -37.46 18.57 15.73
CA SER A 273 -38.05 17.81 16.82
C SER A 273 -37.50 16.38 16.78
N GLY A 274 -36.74 16.00 17.81
CA GLY A 274 -35.99 14.75 17.81
C GLY A 274 -34.96 14.72 16.68
N PHE A 275 -35.17 13.86 15.68
CA PHE A 275 -34.34 13.74 14.47
C PHE A 275 -35.02 14.26 13.21
N VAL A 276 -36.22 14.82 13.34
CA VAL A 276 -37.03 15.28 12.22
C VAL A 276 -36.83 16.78 12.04
N VAL A 277 -36.26 17.15 10.90
CA VAL A 277 -36.16 18.52 10.43
C VAL A 277 -37.49 18.89 9.78
N THR A 278 -38.03 20.04 10.13
CA THR A 278 -39.12 20.69 9.39
C THR A 278 -38.52 21.89 8.66
N LEU A 279 -38.45 21.83 7.34
CA LEU A 279 -38.05 22.96 6.50
C LEU A 279 -39.31 23.67 5.99
N ALA A 280 -39.64 24.79 6.62
CA ALA A 280 -40.84 25.58 6.31
C ALA A 280 -40.63 26.49 5.09
N SER A 281 -39.42 27.01 4.88
CA SER A 281 -39.08 27.79 3.69
C SER A 281 -37.59 27.73 3.35
N GLY A 282 -37.25 28.15 2.13
CA GLY A 282 -35.86 28.27 1.68
C GLY A 282 -35.14 26.96 1.39
N GLU A 283 -33.81 27.02 1.51
CA GLU A 283 -32.87 25.94 1.22
C GLU A 283 -31.76 25.97 2.28
N ILE A 284 -31.37 24.80 2.75
CA ILE A 284 -30.27 24.63 3.72
C ILE A 284 -29.04 24.10 2.99
N GLU A 285 -27.87 24.49 3.49
CA GLU A 285 -26.58 24.24 2.87
C GLU A 285 -25.56 23.77 3.90
N GLN A 286 -24.70 22.85 3.48
CA GLN A 286 -23.48 22.48 4.17
C GLN A 286 -22.34 22.38 3.16
N ILE A 287 -21.17 22.93 3.49
CA ILE A 287 -19.96 22.75 2.67
C ILE A 287 -19.30 21.43 3.04
N VAL A 288 -19.14 20.53 2.08
CA VAL A 288 -18.45 19.24 2.25
C VAL A 288 -17.00 19.40 1.84
N GLU A 289 -16.08 18.98 2.71
CA GLU A 289 -14.64 19.14 2.50
C GLU A 289 -13.96 17.82 2.23
N THR A 290 -13.23 17.75 1.13
CA THR A 290 -12.48 16.56 0.72
C THR A 290 -11.41 16.17 1.75
N SER A 291 -10.74 17.17 2.34
CA SER A 291 -9.67 16.99 3.34
C SER A 291 -10.13 16.37 4.66
N VAL A 292 -11.41 16.52 5.03
CA VAL A 292 -11.98 15.91 6.25
C VAL A 292 -12.19 14.42 6.07
N TRP A 293 -12.50 14.01 4.84
CA TRP A 293 -12.94 12.65 4.53
C TRP A 293 -11.87 11.82 3.81
N GLY A 294 -10.66 12.36 3.63
CA GLY A 294 -9.56 11.66 2.95
C GLY A 294 -9.78 11.44 1.46
N SER A 295 -10.77 12.09 0.85
CA SER A 295 -10.96 12.07 -0.60
C SER A 295 -10.02 13.08 -1.26
N ALA A 296 -9.38 12.72 -2.37
CA ALA A 296 -8.58 13.66 -3.16
C ALA A 296 -9.47 14.57 -4.04
N SER A 297 -10.64 14.08 -4.47
CA SER A 297 -11.55 14.78 -5.38
C SER A 297 -12.93 14.10 -5.47
N PHE A 298 -13.98 14.87 -5.77
CA PHE A 298 -15.30 14.34 -6.10
C PHE A 298 -15.56 14.25 -7.62
N ALA A 299 -14.58 14.61 -8.44
CA ALA A 299 -14.71 14.66 -9.89
C ALA A 299 -15.08 13.28 -10.46
N SER A 300 -16.10 13.26 -11.32
CA SER A 300 -16.58 12.06 -12.01
C SER A 300 -17.02 10.91 -11.08
N GLN A 301 -17.29 11.19 -9.81
CA GLN A 301 -17.77 10.20 -8.85
C GLN A 301 -19.30 10.10 -8.90
N ALA A 302 -19.83 8.90 -8.68
CA ALA A 302 -21.22 8.75 -8.28
C ALA A 302 -21.32 9.05 -6.79
N VAL A 303 -22.34 9.80 -6.38
CA VAL A 303 -22.72 9.97 -4.97
C VAL A 303 -24.20 9.65 -4.80
N THR A 304 -24.55 9.17 -3.62
CA THR A 304 -25.94 8.96 -3.25
C THR A 304 -26.30 9.86 -2.08
N VAL A 305 -27.42 10.56 -2.22
CA VAL A 305 -28.02 11.36 -1.15
C VAL A 305 -29.24 10.61 -0.65
N SER A 306 -29.38 10.45 0.65
CA SER A 306 -30.54 9.82 1.25
C SER A 306 -31.06 10.57 2.48
N VAL A 307 -32.37 10.50 2.69
CA VAL A 307 -33.06 11.04 3.86
C VAL A 307 -34.10 10.04 4.35
N GLU A 308 -34.53 10.17 5.60
CA GLU A 308 -35.56 9.34 6.20
C GLU A 308 -36.92 10.03 6.20
N ALA A 309 -37.93 9.29 5.78
CA ALA A 309 -39.35 9.62 5.79
C ALA A 309 -39.70 11.03 5.27
N PRO A 310 -39.21 11.45 4.08
CA PRO A 310 -39.55 12.75 3.53
C PRO A 310 -41.06 12.85 3.28
N SER A 311 -41.72 13.81 3.91
CA SER A 311 -43.18 14.01 3.76
C SER A 311 -43.59 14.62 2.42
N GLN A 312 -42.63 15.25 1.74
CA GLN A 312 -42.76 15.82 0.40
C GLN A 312 -41.45 15.61 -0.35
N GLN A 313 -41.51 15.75 -1.67
CA GLN A 313 -40.33 15.67 -2.53
C GLN A 313 -39.29 16.74 -2.16
N LEU A 314 -38.02 16.37 -2.18
CA LEU A 314 -36.88 17.26 -1.91
C LEU A 314 -36.00 17.37 -3.15
N THR A 315 -35.56 18.58 -3.46
CA THR A 315 -34.45 18.82 -4.38
C THR A 315 -33.15 18.76 -3.59
N VAL A 316 -32.22 17.95 -4.06
CA VAL A 316 -30.84 17.91 -3.56
C VAL A 316 -29.92 18.50 -4.61
N THR A 317 -28.89 19.22 -4.17
CA THR A 317 -27.81 19.69 -5.04
C THR A 317 -26.49 19.36 -4.37
N PHE A 318 -25.54 18.80 -5.12
CA PHE A 318 -24.17 18.61 -4.67
C PHE A 318 -23.20 18.99 -5.78
N GLY A 319 -22.36 20.00 -5.51
CA GLY A 319 -21.50 20.59 -6.53
C GLY A 319 -22.32 21.13 -7.71
N SER A 320 -21.98 20.71 -8.92
CA SER A 320 -22.67 21.09 -10.16
C SER A 320 -23.97 20.33 -10.43
N GLN A 321 -24.28 19.28 -9.66
CA GLN A 321 -25.36 18.35 -9.96
C GLN A 321 -26.56 18.52 -9.03
N SER A 322 -27.76 18.30 -9.56
CA SER A 322 -29.00 18.30 -8.79
C SER A 322 -29.84 17.07 -9.11
N GLY A 323 -30.61 16.63 -8.13
CA GLY A 323 -31.55 15.53 -8.26
C GLY A 323 -32.71 15.70 -7.30
N THR A 324 -33.58 14.70 -7.30
CA THR A 324 -34.83 14.74 -6.54
C THR A 324 -34.97 13.47 -5.70
N ILE A 325 -35.22 13.63 -4.41
CA ILE A 325 -35.65 12.53 -3.54
C ILE A 325 -37.18 12.55 -3.45
N ALA A 326 -37.81 11.42 -3.76
CA ALA A 326 -39.25 11.26 -3.67
C ALA A 326 -39.75 11.29 -2.21
N ALA A 327 -41.01 11.67 -2.02
CA ALA A 327 -41.69 11.50 -0.73
C ALA A 327 -41.92 10.00 -0.46
N GLY A 328 -41.89 9.59 0.81
CA GLY A 328 -42.16 8.20 1.16
C GLY A 328 -41.80 7.85 2.59
N ALA A 329 -42.23 6.67 3.03
CA ALA A 329 -41.80 6.10 4.31
C ALA A 329 -40.37 5.54 4.21
N GLY A 330 -39.69 5.42 5.35
CA GLY A 330 -38.35 4.84 5.41
C GLY A 330 -37.29 5.69 4.68
N ARG A 331 -36.18 5.06 4.28
CA ARG A 331 -35.10 5.74 3.57
C ARG A 331 -35.46 5.97 2.12
N GLN A 332 -35.40 7.22 1.67
CA GLN A 332 -35.54 7.62 0.28
C GLN A 332 -34.22 8.22 -0.20
N SER A 333 -33.87 8.02 -1.47
CA SER A 333 -32.57 8.43 -1.99
C SER A 333 -32.60 8.84 -3.45
N VAL A 334 -31.52 9.50 -3.87
CA VAL A 334 -31.21 9.78 -5.26
C VAL A 334 -29.71 9.74 -5.47
N THR A 335 -29.29 9.20 -6.61
CA THR A 335 -27.89 9.16 -7.03
C THR A 335 -27.61 10.31 -7.99
N LEU A 336 -26.50 11.02 -7.75
CA LEU A 336 -26.00 12.10 -8.59
C LEU A 336 -24.65 11.66 -9.18
N ASN A 337 -24.47 11.86 -10.48
CA ASN A 337 -23.21 11.59 -11.16
C ASN A 337 -22.45 12.91 -11.31
N LEU A 338 -21.42 13.11 -10.50
CA LEU A 338 -20.69 14.37 -10.41
C LEU A 338 -19.88 14.66 -11.68
N GLY A 339 -19.77 15.94 -12.01
CA GLY A 339 -19.04 16.39 -13.17
C GLY A 339 -17.53 16.29 -12.97
N ALA A 340 -16.77 16.28 -14.06
CA ALA A 340 -15.30 16.29 -14.00
C ALA A 340 -14.73 17.55 -13.31
N GLY A 341 -15.51 18.64 -13.25
CA GLY A 341 -15.14 19.88 -12.58
C GLY A 341 -15.49 19.95 -11.08
N ASP A 342 -16.16 18.95 -10.53
CA ASP A 342 -16.57 18.90 -9.12
C ASP A 342 -15.37 18.51 -8.24
N THR A 343 -14.41 19.43 -8.12
CA THR A 343 -13.17 19.26 -7.35
C THR A 343 -13.17 20.12 -6.08
N GLY A 344 -12.43 19.69 -5.06
CA GLY A 344 -12.29 20.46 -3.81
C GLY A 344 -13.55 20.48 -2.95
N ASN A 345 -13.72 21.56 -2.17
CA ASN A 345 -14.86 21.71 -1.27
C ASN A 345 -16.13 22.02 -2.07
N LEU A 346 -17.19 21.24 -1.85
CA LEU A 346 -18.43 21.38 -2.60
C LEU A 346 -19.60 21.74 -1.68
N SER A 347 -20.52 22.53 -2.23
CA SER A 347 -21.78 22.85 -1.56
C SER A 347 -22.75 21.67 -1.70
N PHE A 348 -23.26 21.19 -0.57
CA PHE A 348 -24.42 20.30 -0.48
C PHE A 348 -25.63 21.10 -0.06
N LYS A 349 -26.74 20.98 -0.78
CA LYS A 349 -27.98 21.71 -0.50
C LYS A 349 -29.22 20.84 -0.51
N LEU A 350 -30.16 21.18 0.35
CA LEU A 350 -31.50 20.59 0.44
C LEU A 350 -32.57 21.67 0.37
N LYS A 351 -33.47 21.52 -0.60
CA LYS A 351 -34.53 22.47 -0.90
C LYS A 351 -35.87 21.77 -1.05
N ARG A 352 -36.94 22.38 -0.54
CA ARG A 352 -38.32 21.95 -0.80
C ARG A 352 -38.71 22.19 -2.27
N THR A 353 -39.43 21.27 -2.90
CA THR A 353 -39.86 21.43 -4.30
C THR A 353 -41.08 22.32 -4.49
N ALA A 354 -41.90 22.50 -3.45
CA ALA A 354 -43.16 23.23 -3.52
C ALA A 354 -43.37 24.19 -2.34
N ALA A 355 -44.43 25.01 -2.44
CA ALA A 355 -44.93 25.84 -1.33
C ALA A 355 -45.35 24.95 -0.13
N GLY A 356 -45.21 25.46 1.09
CA GLY A 356 -45.45 24.70 2.34
C GLY A 356 -44.16 24.14 2.97
N SER A 357 -44.33 23.35 4.04
CA SER A 357 -43.24 22.71 4.77
C SER A 357 -42.98 21.28 4.29
N VAL A 358 -41.73 20.85 4.42
CA VAL A 358 -41.31 19.45 4.23
C VAL A 358 -40.63 18.96 5.50
N THR A 359 -40.92 17.73 5.89
CA THR A 359 -40.28 17.06 7.03
C THR A 359 -39.42 15.92 6.55
N PHE A 360 -38.23 15.76 7.10
CA PHE A 360 -37.31 14.66 6.80
C PHE A 360 -36.34 14.46 7.97
N GLY A 361 -35.76 13.27 8.08
CA GLY A 361 -34.74 12.98 9.09
C GLY A 361 -33.44 12.47 8.47
N ARG A 362 -32.39 12.46 9.30
CA ARG A 362 -31.17 11.66 9.10
C ARG A 362 -30.57 11.76 7.69
N VAL A 363 -30.18 12.97 7.31
CA VAL A 363 -29.61 13.28 5.99
C VAL A 363 -28.24 12.62 5.87
N LYS A 364 -28.06 11.83 4.81
CA LYS A 364 -26.80 11.16 4.49
C LYS A 364 -26.36 11.50 3.07
N LEU A 365 -25.10 11.87 2.93
CA LEU A 365 -24.38 11.91 1.65
C LEU A 365 -23.30 10.85 1.70
N GLU A 366 -23.26 9.98 0.70
CA GLU A 366 -22.31 8.89 0.60
C GLU A 366 -21.78 8.79 -0.83
N LEU A 367 -20.54 8.35 -0.98
CA LEU A 367 -19.99 8.09 -2.31
C LEU A 367 -20.52 6.73 -2.81
N GLY A 368 -20.61 6.56 -4.12
CA GLY A 368 -21.20 5.38 -4.75
C GLY A 368 -22.66 5.56 -5.17
N GLY A 369 -23.14 4.60 -5.97
CA GLY A 369 -24.44 4.65 -6.63
C GLY A 369 -25.62 4.06 -5.85
N THR A 370 -25.41 3.62 -4.61
CA THR A 370 -26.42 2.92 -3.81
C THR A 370 -26.52 3.52 -2.42
N ALA A 371 -27.75 3.78 -1.97
CA ALA A 371 -27.99 4.26 -0.61
C ALA A 371 -27.82 3.14 0.40
N THR A 372 -27.17 3.44 1.53
CA THR A 372 -27.05 2.50 2.64
C THR A 372 -27.89 2.92 3.85
N ALA A 373 -27.96 2.02 4.84
CA ALA A 373 -28.69 2.27 6.08
C ALA A 373 -28.11 3.47 6.85
N TRP A 374 -28.89 3.96 7.82
CA TRP A 374 -28.39 5.02 8.70
C TRP A 374 -27.43 4.43 9.72
N GLU A 375 -26.19 4.91 9.67
CA GLU A 375 -25.16 4.61 10.65
C GLU A 375 -24.88 5.89 11.43
N ALA A 376 -25.31 5.91 12.69
CA ALA A 376 -25.06 7.04 13.55
C ALA A 376 -23.56 7.10 13.90
N ARG A 377 -22.91 8.23 13.61
CA ARG A 377 -21.59 8.51 14.19
C ARG A 377 -21.74 8.65 15.71
N ALA A 378 -20.76 8.12 16.45
CA ALA A 378 -20.77 8.23 17.91
C ALA A 378 -20.87 9.70 18.32
N ALA A 379 -21.73 10.02 19.28
CA ALA A 379 -22.01 11.41 19.66
C ALA A 379 -20.75 12.23 19.99
N PRO A 380 -19.72 11.70 20.70
CA PRO A 380 -18.48 12.43 20.94
C PRO A 380 -17.68 12.75 19.67
N LEU A 381 -17.71 11.85 18.68
CA LEU A 381 -17.04 12.07 17.39
C LEU A 381 -17.81 13.09 16.53
N GLU A 382 -19.13 13.02 16.52
CA GLU A 382 -19.97 14.03 15.85
C GLU A 382 -19.74 15.42 16.46
N PHE A 383 -19.71 15.49 17.78
CA PHE A 383 -19.46 16.72 18.52
C PHE A 383 -18.05 17.28 18.23
N SER A 384 -17.01 16.45 18.29
CA SER A 384 -15.64 16.91 17.99
C SER A 384 -15.49 17.39 16.55
N LEU A 385 -16.18 16.76 15.58
CA LEU A 385 -16.23 17.22 14.19
C LEU A 385 -16.93 18.58 14.06
N CYS A 386 -18.02 18.83 14.79
CA CYS A 386 -18.67 20.14 14.83
C CYS A 386 -17.76 21.20 15.49
N GLN A 387 -17.05 20.84 16.55
CA GLN A 387 -16.13 21.73 17.27
C GLN A 387 -14.92 22.18 16.45
N ARG A 388 -14.62 21.53 15.33
CA ARG A 388 -13.63 22.05 14.36
C ARG A 388 -14.08 23.34 13.69
N TYR A 389 -15.38 23.62 13.66
CA TYR A 389 -15.96 24.73 12.90
C TYR A 389 -16.58 25.78 13.80
N PHE A 390 -17.20 25.36 14.89
CA PHE A 390 -17.82 26.28 15.81
C PHE A 390 -17.71 25.77 17.24
N VAL A 391 -17.34 26.66 18.16
CA VAL A 391 -17.32 26.37 19.59
C VAL A 391 -18.00 27.52 20.30
N ARG A 392 -19.04 27.20 21.08
CA ARG A 392 -19.63 28.13 22.04
C ARG A 392 -19.21 27.75 23.44
N PHE A 393 -18.65 28.71 24.17
CA PHE A 393 -18.62 28.68 25.62
C PHE A 393 -19.87 29.42 26.09
N SER A 394 -20.71 28.82 26.95
CA SER A 394 -21.93 29.47 27.47
C SER A 394 -22.34 28.91 28.83
N ALA A 395 -21.39 28.85 29.77
CA ALA A 395 -21.63 28.46 31.14
C ALA A 395 -21.91 29.70 32.00
N ASN A 396 -23.11 29.79 32.56
CA ASN A 396 -23.48 30.83 33.51
C ASN A 396 -22.51 30.82 34.72
N GLY A 397 -21.73 31.91 34.90
CA GLY A 397 -20.66 31.98 35.90
C GLY A 397 -19.43 31.10 35.63
N GLY A 398 -19.31 30.53 34.44
CA GLY A 398 -18.20 29.68 34.05
C GLY A 398 -16.92 30.48 33.79
N ARG A 399 -15.77 29.86 34.12
CA ARG A 399 -14.44 30.39 33.82
C ARG A 399 -13.73 29.48 32.83
N PHE A 400 -13.09 30.07 31.84
CA PHE A 400 -12.34 29.35 30.81
C PHE A 400 -11.23 30.24 30.27
N GLY A 401 -10.22 29.61 29.70
CA GLY A 401 -9.01 30.29 29.26
C GLY A 401 -8.19 30.87 30.41
N ASN A 402 -6.90 30.98 30.18
CA ASN A 402 -5.98 31.57 31.14
C ASN A 402 -5.06 32.53 30.39
N GLY A 403 -4.69 33.62 31.03
CA GLY A 403 -3.92 34.66 30.38
C GLY A 403 -3.31 35.66 31.35
N ILE A 404 -2.70 36.69 30.77
CA ILE A 404 -2.03 37.78 31.49
C ILE A 404 -2.51 39.12 30.96
N ALA A 405 -2.64 40.12 31.83
CA ALA A 405 -2.84 41.49 31.41
C ALA A 405 -1.54 42.05 30.83
N ALA A 406 -1.50 42.26 29.52
CA ALA A 406 -0.36 42.89 28.85
C ALA A 406 -0.27 44.38 29.20
N LEU A 407 -1.43 45.02 29.40
CA LEU A 407 -1.57 46.42 29.82
C LEU A 407 -2.70 46.53 30.87
N THR A 408 -2.88 47.72 31.44
CA THR A 408 -4.01 48.00 32.35
C THR A 408 -5.38 47.98 31.67
N THR A 409 -5.41 47.84 30.34
CA THR A 409 -6.61 47.82 29.51
C THR A 409 -6.72 46.62 28.57
N ASP A 410 -5.74 45.70 28.60
CA ASP A 410 -5.60 44.61 27.62
C ASP A 410 -5.19 43.30 28.31
N ALA A 411 -6.08 42.32 28.28
CA ALA A 411 -5.82 40.95 28.70
C ALA A 411 -5.63 40.01 27.51
N ARG A 412 -4.53 39.25 27.50
CA ARG A 412 -4.21 38.23 26.50
C ARG A 412 -4.57 36.86 27.06
N ILE A 413 -5.68 36.30 26.59
CA ILE A 413 -6.24 35.02 27.05
C ILE A 413 -5.91 33.91 26.05
N LEU A 414 -5.49 32.76 26.56
CA LEU A 414 -5.23 31.56 25.76
C LEU A 414 -6.35 30.54 25.98
N LEU A 415 -6.89 30.03 24.88
CA LEU A 415 -7.80 28.88 24.86
C LEU A 415 -7.08 27.71 24.20
N THR A 416 -6.89 26.61 24.93
CA THR A 416 -6.12 25.44 24.49
C THR A 416 -7.03 24.26 24.16
N GLY A 417 -6.50 23.30 23.40
CA GLY A 417 -7.23 22.07 23.05
C GLY A 417 -8.31 22.28 21.97
N LEU A 418 -8.26 23.40 21.24
CA LEU A 418 -9.23 23.74 20.21
C LEU A 418 -8.64 23.48 18.83
N VAL A 419 -8.89 22.30 18.26
CA VAL A 419 -8.46 21.96 16.90
C VAL A 419 -9.48 22.50 15.89
N LEU A 420 -9.50 23.83 15.76
CA LEU A 420 -10.32 24.53 14.77
C LEU A 420 -9.72 24.39 13.36
N ARG A 421 -10.62 24.44 12.39
CA ARG A 421 -10.30 24.29 10.97
C ARG A 421 -9.44 25.43 10.44
N THR A 422 -9.76 26.65 10.84
CA THR A 422 -9.06 27.89 10.44
C THR A 422 -9.01 28.83 11.65
N THR A 423 -8.31 29.95 11.52
CA THR A 423 -8.36 31.02 12.51
C THR A 423 -9.81 31.49 12.67
N PRO A 424 -10.42 31.34 13.87
CA PRO A 424 -11.81 31.69 14.06
C PRO A 424 -12.01 33.21 14.10
N SER A 425 -13.21 33.65 13.76
CA SER A 425 -13.76 34.92 14.25
C SER A 425 -14.31 34.74 15.66
N VAL A 426 -14.44 35.82 16.42
CA VAL A 426 -14.99 35.78 17.78
C VAL A 426 -16.19 36.70 17.92
N ALA A 427 -17.25 36.19 18.52
CA ALA A 427 -18.39 36.97 18.98
C ALA A 427 -18.60 36.69 20.47
N PHE A 428 -19.07 37.67 21.22
CA PHE A 428 -19.27 37.51 22.65
C PHE A 428 -20.42 38.35 23.17
N LEU A 429 -20.97 37.93 24.30
CA LEU A 429 -22.00 38.67 25.02
C LEU A 429 -21.80 38.47 26.52
N ASN A 430 -21.82 39.58 27.27
CA ASN A 430 -21.72 39.59 28.73
C ASN A 430 -20.50 38.80 29.26
N CYS A 431 -19.34 39.08 28.68
CA CYS A 431 -18.07 38.48 29.09
C CYS A 431 -17.23 39.46 29.92
N ASN A 432 -16.47 38.90 30.85
CA ASN A 432 -15.59 39.61 31.76
C ASN A 432 -14.23 38.93 31.78
N VAL A 433 -13.18 39.67 32.12
CA VAL A 433 -11.94 39.09 32.62
C VAL A 433 -11.92 39.20 34.14
N ILE A 434 -11.47 38.15 34.83
CA ILE A 434 -11.53 38.06 36.29
C ILE A 434 -10.18 37.66 36.90
N ARG A 435 -9.82 38.31 38.01
CA ARG A 435 -8.74 37.92 38.92
C ARG A 435 -9.26 37.89 40.37
N THR A 436 -9.33 39.06 41.00
CA THR A 436 -9.96 39.30 42.31
C THR A 436 -11.32 39.99 42.18
N ALA A 437 -11.49 40.80 41.13
CA ALA A 437 -12.74 41.42 40.73
C ALA A 437 -12.96 41.20 39.23
N MET A 438 -14.21 41.35 38.79
CA MET A 438 -14.61 41.26 37.39
C MET A 438 -14.38 42.59 36.69
N ALA A 439 -13.84 42.54 35.47
CA ALA A 439 -13.76 43.67 34.56
C ALA A 439 -14.47 43.31 33.25
N ALA A 440 -15.48 44.10 32.87
CA ALA A 440 -16.28 43.86 31.68
C ALA A 440 -15.43 44.00 30.42
N VAL A 441 -15.55 43.01 29.51
CA VAL A 441 -14.89 43.04 28.21
C VAL A 441 -15.70 43.95 27.28
N SER A 442 -15.09 45.03 26.81
CA SER A 442 -15.69 45.96 25.86
C SER A 442 -15.43 45.59 24.40
N SER A 443 -14.35 44.84 24.14
CA SER A 443 -14.00 44.32 22.83
C SER A 443 -13.18 43.04 22.96
N MET A 444 -13.39 42.10 22.03
CA MET A 444 -12.68 40.84 21.97
C MET A 444 -12.26 40.55 20.52
N SER A 445 -11.02 40.14 20.31
CA SER A 445 -10.52 39.76 18.98
C SER A 445 -9.58 38.56 19.07
N VAL A 446 -9.55 37.76 17.99
CA VAL A 446 -8.56 36.68 17.82
C VAL A 446 -7.32 37.28 17.18
N ILE A 447 -6.19 37.20 17.86
CA ILE A 447 -4.91 37.79 17.40
C ILE A 447 -3.96 36.76 16.81
N ALA A 448 -4.12 35.49 17.20
CA ALA A 448 -3.36 34.37 16.66
C ALA A 448 -4.12 33.06 16.90
N TYR A 449 -3.89 32.11 16.01
CA TYR A 449 -4.31 30.72 16.18
C TYR A 449 -3.22 29.81 15.64
N SER A 450 -2.70 28.92 16.50
CA SER A 450 -1.67 27.95 16.10
C SER A 450 -1.67 26.75 17.05
N SER A 451 -1.38 25.56 16.53
CA SER A 451 -1.21 24.33 17.33
C SER A 451 -2.35 24.05 18.32
N GLY A 452 -3.60 24.34 17.92
CA GLY A 452 -4.77 24.14 18.77
C GLY A 452 -4.95 25.15 19.91
N VAL A 453 -4.27 26.30 19.83
CA VAL A 453 -4.33 27.39 20.80
C VAL A 453 -4.84 28.66 20.15
N VAL A 454 -5.97 29.18 20.63
CA VAL A 454 -6.54 30.47 20.22
C VAL A 454 -6.07 31.55 21.19
N HIS A 455 -5.48 32.60 20.65
CA HIS A 455 -5.05 33.77 21.41
C HIS A 455 -6.12 34.86 21.25
N LEU A 456 -6.74 35.22 22.37
CA LEU A 456 -7.71 36.30 22.44
C LEU A 456 -7.09 37.54 23.04
N GLN A 457 -7.37 38.69 22.43
CA GLN A 457 -7.21 40.00 23.04
C GLN A 457 -8.55 40.42 23.61
N CYS A 458 -8.61 40.71 24.91
CA CYS A 458 -9.79 41.17 25.61
C CYS A 458 -9.53 42.57 26.15
N ILE A 459 -10.25 43.57 25.66
CA ILE A 459 -10.16 44.95 26.12
C ILE A 459 -11.10 45.14 27.31
N ALA A 460 -10.57 45.52 28.46
CA ALA A 460 -11.32 45.74 29.69
C ALA A 460 -10.62 46.77 30.56
N SER A 461 -11.35 47.66 31.24
CA SER A 461 -10.75 48.71 32.08
C SER A 461 -10.42 48.22 33.50
N GLY A 462 -9.37 48.76 34.11
CA GLY A 462 -9.05 48.52 35.52
C GLY A 462 -8.22 47.25 35.76
N LEU A 463 -7.49 46.77 34.75
CA LEU A 463 -6.59 45.64 34.89
C LEU A 463 -5.27 46.06 35.54
N THR A 464 -4.58 45.10 36.16
CA THR A 464 -3.20 45.28 36.65
C THR A 464 -2.25 44.59 35.67
N ALA A 465 -1.39 45.35 35.00
CA ALA A 465 -0.45 44.78 34.03
C ALA A 465 0.50 43.75 34.69
N GLY A 466 0.78 42.65 34.00
CA GLY A 466 1.61 41.54 34.49
C GLY A 466 0.87 40.50 35.34
N GLU A 467 -0.41 40.71 35.64
CA GLU A 467 -1.18 39.82 36.52
C GLU A 467 -2.02 38.81 35.73
N PRO A 468 -2.30 37.62 36.30
CA PRO A 468 -3.08 36.59 35.62
C PRO A 468 -4.58 36.91 35.62
N TYR A 469 -5.25 36.61 34.51
CA TYR A 469 -6.69 36.76 34.33
C TYR A 469 -7.28 35.52 33.64
N GLN A 470 -8.54 35.22 33.97
CA GLN A 470 -9.35 34.22 33.28
C GLN A 470 -10.51 34.91 32.57
N LEU A 471 -10.98 34.32 31.47
CA LEU A 471 -12.24 34.75 30.87
C LEU A 471 -13.39 34.16 31.67
N HIS A 472 -14.39 34.98 31.97
CA HIS A 472 -15.53 34.65 32.81
C HIS A 472 -16.81 35.15 32.19
N GLN A 473 -17.82 34.29 32.16
CA GLN A 473 -19.15 34.67 31.70
C GLN A 473 -19.98 35.19 32.86
N ASP A 474 -20.74 36.25 32.61
CA ASP A 474 -21.63 36.81 33.63
C ASP A 474 -22.67 35.78 34.10
N GLN A 475 -23.29 36.05 35.25
CA GLN A 475 -24.30 35.17 35.84
C GLN A 475 -25.74 35.51 35.43
N THR A 476 -25.93 36.57 34.62
CA THR A 476 -27.25 37.09 34.27
C THR A 476 -27.51 37.08 32.76
N GLY A 477 -28.74 36.70 32.38
CA GLY A 477 -29.19 36.72 30.99
C GLY A 477 -28.48 35.72 30.07
N SER A 478 -28.45 36.04 28.77
CA SER A 478 -27.72 35.26 27.77
C SER A 478 -26.24 35.61 27.83
N VAL A 479 -25.38 34.60 27.92
CA VAL A 479 -23.92 34.77 27.98
C VAL A 479 -23.25 33.80 27.01
N PHE A 480 -22.29 34.28 26.22
CA PHE A 480 -21.53 33.42 25.34
C PHE A 480 -20.20 34.01 24.91
N THR A 481 -19.28 33.13 24.55
CA THR A 481 -18.12 33.42 23.73
C THR A 481 -18.09 32.39 22.61
N ASP A 482 -18.28 32.86 21.39
CA ASP A 482 -18.39 32.06 20.19
C ASP A 482 -17.11 32.19 19.39
N LEU A 483 -16.53 31.06 19.03
CA LEU A 483 -15.44 30.96 18.08
C LEU A 483 -15.99 30.33 16.81
N ASP A 484 -15.95 31.07 15.71
CA ASP A 484 -16.55 30.67 14.44
C ASP A 484 -15.48 30.56 13.34
N ALA A 485 -15.24 29.34 12.88
CA ALA A 485 -14.28 28.93 11.87
C ALA A 485 -15.00 28.26 10.66
N GLU A 486 -16.26 28.61 10.44
CA GLU A 486 -17.06 28.18 9.28
C GLU A 486 -16.62 28.89 7.96
N LEU A 487 -17.09 28.37 6.81
CA LEU A 487 -16.82 28.88 5.45
C LEU A 487 -17.92 29.78 4.87
#